data_AF-A0A956GSH4-F1
#
_entry.id   AF-A0A956GSH4-F1
#
_cell.length_a   1.000
_cell.length_b   1.000
_cell.length_c   1.000
_cell.angle_alpha   90.00
_cell.angle_beta   90.00
_cell.angle_gamma   90.00
#
_symmetry.space_group_name_H-M   'P 1'
#
loop_
_entity.id
_entity.type
_entity.pdbx_description
1 polymer ?
#
loop_
_entity_poly.entity_id
_entity_poly.type
_entity_poly.pdbx_seq_one_letter_code
_entity_poly.pdbx_strand_id
1 'polypeptide(L)'
;MLAKQGHDVEQNPKPPERSRKKPDYKIEGEYFDNYAPTTPSARNIWTNVGEKVAVEQARRIVLNLADSGVDLAALRKQFAEWPIVGLEQMLAIKDGVVTQLVP
;
A
#
# COMPACT_ATOMS: atom_id res chain seq x y z
N MET A 1 -14.32 7.27 0.72
CA MET A 1 -14.15 7.47 -0.74
C MET A 1 -12.93 8.36 -0.96
N LEU A 2 -11.95 7.85 -1.72
CA LEU A 2 -10.61 8.44 -1.91
C LEU A 2 -10.61 9.78 -2.67
N ALA A 3 -11.75 10.18 -3.26
CA ALA A 3 -11.89 11.41 -4.04
C ALA A 3 -11.96 12.72 -3.21
N LYS A 4 -12.00 12.66 -1.87
CA LYS A 4 -12.19 13.87 -1.03
C LYS A 4 -10.91 14.60 -0.58
N GLN A 5 -9.73 14.13 -0.97
CA GLN A 5 -8.44 14.76 -0.60
C GLN A 5 -7.66 15.38 -1.78
N GLY A 6 -8.24 15.43 -2.99
CA GLY A 6 -7.57 16.05 -4.15
C GLY A 6 -6.57 15.15 -4.88
N HIS A 7 -6.41 13.89 -4.46
CA HIS A 7 -5.67 12.88 -5.20
C HIS A 7 -6.53 12.30 -6.33
N ASP A 8 -5.99 12.27 -7.56
CA ASP A 8 -6.59 11.57 -8.68
C ASP A 8 -6.40 10.06 -8.48
N VAL A 9 -7.49 9.36 -8.17
CA VAL A 9 -7.48 7.93 -7.83
C VAL A 9 -8.38 7.18 -8.80
N GLU A 10 -7.76 6.42 -9.68
CA GLU A 10 -8.43 5.48 -10.58
C GLU A 10 -8.35 4.07 -9.99
N GLN A 11 -9.50 3.42 -9.81
CA GLN A 11 -9.58 2.02 -9.36
C GLN A 11 -9.70 1.09 -10.57
N ASN A 12 -9.03 -0.06 -10.50
CA ASN A 12 -8.91 -1.01 -11.60
C ASN A 12 -8.48 -0.33 -12.93
N PRO A 13 -7.37 0.44 -12.91
CA PRO A 13 -6.91 1.15 -14.08
C PRO A 13 -6.60 0.19 -15.23
N LYS A 14 -6.64 0.70 -16.47
CA LYS A 14 -6.10 -0.07 -17.58
C LYS A 14 -4.62 -0.40 -17.30
N PRO A 15 -4.22 -1.68 -17.37
CA PRO A 15 -2.83 -2.05 -17.14
C PRO A 15 -1.94 -1.38 -18.19
N PRO A 16 -0.66 -1.10 -17.86
CA PRO A 16 0.28 -0.60 -18.85
C PRO A 16 0.30 -1.52 -20.07
N GLU A 17 0.36 -0.95 -21.28
CA GLU A 17 0.18 -1.64 -22.56
C GLU A 17 1.16 -2.81 -22.81
N ARG A 18 2.21 -2.92 -21.99
CA ARG A 18 3.24 -3.99 -22.03
C ARG A 18 3.40 -4.78 -20.72
N SER A 19 2.51 -4.56 -19.75
CA SER A 19 2.58 -5.23 -18.44
C SER A 19 1.56 -6.35 -18.34
N ARG A 20 1.99 -7.52 -17.85
CA ARG A 20 1.06 -8.59 -17.43
C ARG A 20 0.47 -8.35 -16.04
N LYS A 21 0.98 -7.36 -15.29
CA LYS A 21 0.44 -6.98 -13.98
C LYS A 21 -0.83 -6.16 -14.15
N LYS A 22 -1.82 -6.46 -13.30
CA LYS A 22 -3.06 -5.71 -13.15
C LYS A 22 -2.99 -4.97 -11.81
N PRO A 23 -2.50 -3.72 -11.80
CA PRO A 23 -2.47 -2.94 -10.57
C PRO A 23 -3.90 -2.61 -10.14
N ASP A 24 -4.14 -2.58 -8.84
CA ASP A 24 -5.46 -2.33 -8.27
C ASP A 24 -5.84 -0.85 -8.33
N TYR A 25 -4.84 0.02 -8.19
CA TYR A 25 -5.03 1.46 -8.19
C TYR A 25 -4.02 2.17 -9.08
N LYS A 26 -4.44 3.32 -9.62
CA LYS A 26 -3.56 4.34 -10.15
C LYS A 26 -3.83 5.63 -9.42
N ILE A 27 -2.83 6.12 -8.71
CA ILE A 27 -2.92 7.30 -7.84
C ILE A 27 -1.91 8.31 -8.37
N GLU A 28 -2.40 9.48 -8.79
CA GLU A 28 -1.56 10.56 -9.36
C GLU A 28 -0.68 10.10 -10.53
N GLY A 29 -1.19 9.16 -11.34
CA GLY A 29 -0.45 8.62 -12.48
C GLY A 29 0.38 7.36 -12.18
N GLU A 30 0.62 7.05 -10.91
CA GLU A 30 1.45 5.92 -10.48
C GLU A 30 0.61 4.69 -10.12
N TYR A 31 1.11 3.51 -10.48
CA TYR A 31 0.42 2.25 -10.22
C TYR A 31 0.74 1.70 -8.83
N PHE A 32 -0.29 1.25 -8.12
CA PHE A 32 -0.20 0.64 -6.80
C PHE A 32 -0.88 -0.73 -6.78
N ASP A 33 -0.26 -1.66 -6.06
CA ASP A 33 -0.86 -2.94 -5.69
C ASP A 33 -1.57 -2.79 -4.32
N ASN A 34 -2.77 -3.35 -4.17
CA ASN A 34 -3.52 -3.31 -2.91
C ASN A 34 -3.13 -4.47 -2.01
N TYR A 35 -2.94 -4.20 -0.72
CA TYR A 35 -2.81 -5.21 0.31
C TYR A 35 -3.75 -4.91 1.48
N ALA A 36 -4.67 -5.84 1.76
CA ALA A 36 -5.67 -5.72 2.81
C ALA A 36 -5.43 -6.76 3.93
N PRO A 37 -4.53 -6.49 4.89
CA PRO A 37 -4.33 -7.40 6.01
C PRO A 37 -5.53 -7.41 6.96
N THR A 38 -5.79 -8.57 7.58
CA THR A 38 -6.74 -8.70 8.71
C THR A 38 -6.02 -8.83 10.05
N THR A 39 -4.71 -9.07 10.04
CA THR A 39 -3.90 -9.21 11.26
C THR A 39 -3.70 -7.86 11.97
N PRO A 40 -3.67 -7.83 13.31
CA PRO A 40 -3.29 -6.63 14.06
C PRO A 40 -1.76 -6.48 14.25
N SER A 41 -0.95 -7.42 13.75
CA SER A 41 0.50 -7.41 13.94
C SER A 41 1.22 -6.57 12.88
N ALA A 42 1.82 -5.45 13.31
CA ALA A 42 2.65 -4.61 12.44
C ALA A 42 3.82 -5.38 11.82
N ARG A 43 4.45 -6.28 12.59
CA ARG A 43 5.55 -7.12 12.09
C ARG A 43 5.09 -8.09 11.01
N ASN A 44 3.92 -8.71 11.16
CA ASN A 44 3.41 -9.63 10.15
C ASN A 44 3.03 -8.89 8.86
N ILE A 45 2.42 -7.70 8.99
CA ILE A 45 2.13 -6.83 7.84
C ILE A 45 3.44 -6.47 7.12
N TRP A 46 4.46 -6.08 7.88
CA TRP A 46 5.79 -5.78 7.33
C TRP A 46 6.40 -6.95 6.58
N THR A 47 6.37 -8.16 7.15
CA THR A 47 6.90 -9.36 6.49
C THR A 47 6.17 -9.63 5.17
N ASN A 48 4.84 -9.62 5.19
CA ASN A 48 4.03 -9.89 3.99
C ASN A 48 4.26 -8.84 2.90
N VAL A 49 4.40 -7.56 3.29
CA VAL A 49 4.78 -6.51 2.34
C VAL A 49 6.17 -6.79 1.76
N GLY A 50 7.15 -7.16 2.60
CA GLY A 50 8.50 -7.49 2.15
C GLY A 50 8.52 -8.62 1.13
N GLU A 51 7.74 -9.68 1.37
CA GLU A 51 7.56 -10.79 0.44
C GLU A 51 6.95 -10.32 -0.89
N LYS A 52 5.92 -9.46 -0.86
CA LYS A 52 5.33 -8.89 -2.08
C LYS A 52 6.29 -8.02 -2.86
N VAL A 53 7.05 -7.17 -2.19
CA VAL A 53 8.06 -6.33 -2.83
C VAL A 53 9.15 -7.19 -3.47
N ALA A 54 9.65 -8.20 -2.76
CA ALA A 54 10.72 -9.06 -3.25
C ALA A 54 10.28 -10.01 -4.37
N VAL A 55 9.15 -10.69 -4.21
CA VAL A 55 8.68 -11.76 -5.11
C VAL A 55 7.84 -11.20 -6.25
N GLU A 56 6.89 -10.33 -5.92
CA GLU A 56 5.96 -9.77 -6.89
C GLU A 56 6.51 -8.49 -7.54
N GLN A 57 7.66 -7.96 -7.10
CA GLN A 57 8.24 -6.71 -7.61
C GLN A 57 7.23 -5.54 -7.52
N ALA A 58 6.40 -5.55 -6.47
CA ALA A 58 5.51 -4.45 -6.14
C ALA A 58 6.35 -3.30 -5.55
N ARG A 59 6.38 -2.15 -6.22
CA ARG A 59 7.17 -1.00 -5.77
C ARG A 59 6.36 0.00 -4.97
N ARG A 60 5.05 0.06 -5.22
CA ARG A 60 4.13 0.96 -4.52
C ARG A 60 2.91 0.19 -4.05
N ILE A 61 2.56 0.38 -2.79
CA ILE A 61 1.52 -0.41 -2.13
C ILE A 61 0.48 0.51 -1.48
N VAL A 62 -0.79 0.18 -1.70
CA VAL A 62 -1.89 0.70 -0.90
C VAL A 62 -2.21 -0.35 0.16
N LEU A 63 -2.01 0.02 1.42
CA LEU A 63 -2.34 -0.80 2.56
C LEU A 63 -3.75 -0.47 3.05
N ASN A 64 -4.71 -1.34 2.74
CA ASN A 64 -6.09 -1.19 3.19
C ASN A 64 -6.27 -1.80 4.59
N LEU A 65 -6.48 -0.96 5.59
CA LEU A 65 -6.59 -1.33 6.99
C LEU A 65 -8.04 -1.40 7.50
N ALA A 66 -9.02 -1.46 6.60
CA ALA A 66 -10.44 -1.52 6.96
C ALA A 66 -10.76 -2.67 7.94
N ASP A 67 -10.15 -3.84 7.73
CA ASP A 67 -10.37 -5.04 8.54
C ASP A 67 -9.19 -5.37 9.48
N SER A 68 -8.21 -4.46 9.61
CA SER A 68 -7.04 -4.65 10.46
C SER A 68 -7.17 -3.89 11.77
N GLY A 69 -6.98 -4.61 12.88
CA GLY A 69 -6.84 -4.02 14.21
C GLY A 69 -5.46 -3.43 14.50
N VAL A 70 -4.58 -3.25 13.51
CA VAL A 70 -3.21 -2.77 13.74
C VAL A 70 -3.20 -1.33 14.24
N ASP A 71 -2.31 -1.06 15.19
CA ASP A 71 -1.97 0.31 15.59
C ASP A 71 -1.13 0.99 14.50
N LEU A 72 -1.63 2.13 13.99
CA LEU A 72 -0.96 2.92 12.96
C LEU A 72 0.39 3.47 13.43
N ALA A 73 0.54 3.79 14.72
CA ALA A 73 1.80 4.31 15.24
C ALA A 73 2.87 3.22 15.28
N ALA A 74 2.52 2.03 15.79
CA ALA A 74 3.39 0.85 15.75
C ALA A 74 3.75 0.46 14.31
N LEU A 75 2.79 0.54 13.38
CA LEU A 75 3.02 0.26 11.97
C LEU A 75 4.02 1.25 11.35
N ARG A 76 3.80 2.56 11.53
CA ARG A 76 4.75 3.60 11.07
C ARG A 76 6.15 3.36 11.61
N LYS A 77 6.26 3.08 12.90
CA LYS A 77 7.54 2.78 13.56
C LYS A 77 8.22 1.55 12.94
N GLN A 78 7.48 0.46 12.73
CA GLN A 78 8.00 -0.76 12.13
C GLN A 78 8.63 -0.52 10.75
N PHE A 79 7.95 0.22 9.86
CA PHE A 79 8.46 0.51 8.52
C PHE A 79 9.58 1.55 8.51
N ALA A 80 9.61 2.48 9.47
CA ALA A 80 10.69 3.45 9.61
C ALA A 80 11.98 2.83 10.15
N GLU A 81 11.88 1.94 11.14
CA GLU A 81 13.03 1.25 11.74
C GLU A 81 13.58 0.15 10.83
N TRP A 82 12.72 -0.49 10.03
CA TRP A 82 13.09 -1.58 9.14
C TRP A 82 12.65 -1.26 7.70
N PRO A 83 13.38 -0.40 6.97
CA PRO A 83 13.07 -0.11 5.58
C PRO A 83 13.09 -1.38 4.71
N ILE A 84 12.13 -1.49 3.80
CA ILE A 84 12.08 -2.60 2.83
C ILE A 84 12.74 -2.15 1.54
N VAL A 85 13.82 -2.81 1.15
CA VAL A 85 14.51 -2.53 -0.11
C VAL A 85 13.57 -2.77 -1.29
N GLY A 86 13.42 -1.77 -2.16
CA GLY A 86 12.56 -1.84 -3.36
C GLY A 86 11.13 -1.34 -3.14
N LEU A 87 10.73 -1.05 -1.90
CA LEU A 87 9.48 -0.34 -1.62
C LEU A 87 9.72 1.16 -1.80
N GLU A 88 9.13 1.73 -2.84
CA GLU A 88 9.26 3.14 -3.20
C GLU A 88 8.22 4.03 -2.51
N GLN A 89 6.99 3.54 -2.30
CA GLN A 89 5.94 4.33 -1.67
C GLN A 89 4.88 3.44 -1.02
N MET A 90 4.35 3.86 0.12
CA MET A 90 3.19 3.20 0.73
C MET A 90 2.18 4.19 1.26
N LEU A 91 0.92 3.99 0.86
CA LEU A 91 -0.23 4.71 1.39
C LEU A 91 -1.06 3.75 2.25
N ALA A 92 -1.57 4.21 3.39
CA ALA A 92 -2.59 3.50 4.15
C ALA A 92 -3.98 4.08 3.89
N ILE A 93 -4.98 3.21 3.86
CA ILE A 93 -6.39 3.58 3.89
C ILE A 93 -6.98 3.02 5.18
N LYS A 94 -7.51 3.89 6.04
CA LYS A 94 -8.26 3.50 7.24
C LYS A 94 -9.47 4.40 7.39
N ASP A 95 -10.66 3.82 7.59
CA ASP A 95 -11.93 4.56 7.69
C ASP A 95 -12.17 5.54 6.51
N GLY A 96 -11.68 5.17 5.32
CA GLY A 96 -11.78 5.98 4.11
C GLY A 96 -10.83 7.19 4.05
N VAL A 97 -9.93 7.34 5.02
CA VAL A 97 -8.87 8.35 5.05
C VAL A 97 -7.59 7.76 4.48
N VAL A 98 -6.93 8.49 3.58
CA VAL A 98 -5.61 8.13 3.06
C VAL A 98 -4.54 8.78 3.91
N THR A 99 -3.47 8.05 4.20
CA THR A 99 -2.28 8.66 4.79
C THR A 99 -1.01 8.00 4.26
N GLN A 100 -0.02 8.80 3.90
CA GLN A 100 1.30 8.29 3.53
C GLN A 100 1.96 7.62 4.74
N LEU A 101 2.36 6.36 4.58
CA LEU A 101 3.07 5.56 5.59
C LEU A 101 4.56 5.52 5.31
N VAL A 102 4.94 5.27 4.06
CA VAL A 102 6.33 5.27 3.58
C VAL A 102 6.43 6.34 2.49
N PRO A 103 7.37 7.29 2.62
CA PRO A 103 7.58 8.35 1.64
C PRO A 103 7.99 7.79 0.29
#